data_AF-A0A964I7A8-F1
#
_entry.id   AF-A0A964I7A8-F1
#
_cell.length_a   1.000
_cell.length_b   1.000
_cell.length_c   1.000
_cell.angle_alpha   90.00
_cell.angle_beta   90.00
_cell.angle_gamma   90.00
#
_symmetry.space_group_name_H-M   'P 1'
#
loop_
_entity.id
_entity.type
_entity.pdbx_description
1 polymer ?
#
loop_
_entity_poly.entity_id
_entity_poly.type
_entity_poly.pdbx_seq_one_letter_code
_entity_poly.pdbx_strand_id
1 'polypeptide(L)' 'MTRLTGTALGGCVLLHLLVFAAPVAAQLDTATVIGIVSDAQGAVIPGATVTAVNKNSGFVRATATD' A
#
# COMPACT_ATOMS: atom_id res chain seq x y z
N MET A 1 44.56 -26.88 -11.74
CA MET A 1 44.01 -25.54 -11.48
C MET A 1 42.62 -25.41 -12.10
N THR A 2 41.58 -25.99 -11.52
CA THR A 2 40.19 -25.88 -12.09
C THR A 2 39.14 -26.39 -11.09
N ARG A 3 39.09 -25.83 -9.86
CA ARG A 3 37.99 -26.12 -8.90
C ARG A 3 37.44 -24.87 -8.20
N LEU A 4 37.40 -23.74 -8.92
CA LEU A 4 36.85 -22.48 -8.41
C LEU A 4 35.58 -22.03 -9.15
N THR A 5 35.04 -22.85 -10.05
CA THR A 5 34.02 -22.37 -11.02
C THR A 5 32.57 -22.50 -10.53
N GLY A 6 32.26 -23.43 -9.61
CA GLY A 6 30.88 -23.65 -9.17
C GLY A 6 30.39 -22.67 -8.08
N THR A 7 31.19 -22.45 -7.05
CA THR A 7 30.82 -21.59 -5.90
C THR A 7 30.91 -20.11 -6.22
N ALA A 8 31.91 -19.69 -7.01
CA ALA A 8 32.05 -18.31 -7.46
C ALA A 8 30.88 -17.89 -8.37
N LEU A 9 30.48 -18.77 -9.29
CA LEU A 9 29.33 -18.51 -10.17
C LEU A 9 28.02 -18.42 -9.37
N GLY A 10 27.82 -19.32 -8.40
CA GLY A 10 26.66 -19.26 -7.50
C GLY A 10 26.62 -17.97 -6.66
N GLY A 11 27.77 -17.53 -6.15
CA GLY A 11 27.90 -16.27 -5.41
C GLY A 11 27.55 -15.05 -6.28
N CYS A 12 28.04 -15.00 -7.52
CA CYS A 12 27.72 -13.92 -8.45
C CYS A 12 26.22 -13.86 -8.79
N VAL A 13 25.59 -15.01 -9.01
CA VAL A 13 24.14 -15.10 -9.29
C VAL A 13 23.32 -14.64 -8.09
N LEU A 14 23.68 -15.07 -6.88
CA LEU A 14 23.02 -14.64 -5.64
C LEU A 14 23.20 -13.13 -5.41
N LEU A 15 24.40 -12.60 -5.65
CA LEU A 15 24.68 -11.17 -5.53
C LEU A 15 23.85 -10.36 -6.53
N HIS A 16 23.72 -10.84 -7.78
CA HIS A 16 22.84 -10.20 -8.77
C HIS A 16 21.38 -10.23 -8.31
N LEU A 17 20.87 -11.37 -7.84
CA LEU A 17 19.51 -11.48 -7.31
C LEU A 17 19.26 -10.51 -6.15
N LEU A 18 20.24 -10.33 -5.26
CA LEU A 18 20.13 -9.40 -4.13
C LEU A 18 20.20 -7.92 -4.56
N VAL A 19 21.02 -7.58 -5.55
CA VAL A 19 21.14 -6.22 -6.08
C VAL A 19 19.93 -5.83 -6.93
N PHE A 20 19.33 -6.79 -7.64
CA PHE A 20 18.13 -6.59 -8.48
C PHE A 20 16.83 -7.00 -7.79
N ALA A 21 16.86 -7.30 -6.48
CA ALA A 21 15.67 -7.44 -5.67
C ALA A 21 15.00 -6.07 -5.51
N ALA A 22 14.22 -5.67 -6.52
CA ALA A 22 13.37 -4.52 -6.41
C ALA A 22 12.38 -4.74 -5.25
N PRO A 23 12.13 -3.74 -4.39
CA PRO A 23 11.08 -3.85 -3.40
C PRO A 23 9.77 -4.16 -4.14
N VAL A 24 9.15 -5.29 -3.83
CA VAL A 24 7.82 -5.64 -4.32
C VAL A 24 6.86 -4.58 -3.78
N ALA A 25 6.51 -3.63 -4.64
CA ALA A 25 5.61 -2.54 -4.33
C ALA A 25 4.17 -3.06 -4.36
N ALA A 26 3.72 -3.62 -3.24
CA ALA A 26 2.32 -3.50 -2.82
C ALA A 26 2.06 -2.10 -2.20
N GLN A 27 2.80 -1.08 -2.65
CA GLN A 27 2.74 0.28 -2.13
C GLN A 27 1.43 0.90 -2.58
N LEU A 28 0.43 0.81 -1.71
CA LEU A 28 -0.88 1.39 -1.93
C LEU A 28 -0.79 2.91 -1.71
N ASP A 29 -1.24 3.68 -2.70
CA ASP A 29 -1.56 5.10 -2.51
C ASP A 29 -2.53 5.22 -1.33
N THR A 30 -2.04 5.77 -0.23
CA THR A 30 -2.80 5.88 1.01
C THR A 30 -3.17 7.34 1.23
N ALA A 31 -4.44 7.58 1.54
CA ALA A 31 -4.95 8.89 1.92
C ALA A 31 -5.67 8.78 3.27
N THR A 32 -5.53 9.82 4.09
CA THR A 32 -6.26 9.97 5.35
C THR A 32 -7.32 11.05 5.17
N VAL A 33 -8.58 10.71 5.45
CA VAL A 33 -9.72 11.63 5.36
C VAL A 33 -10.29 11.81 6.77
N ILE A 34 -10.35 13.06 7.24
CA ILE A 34 -10.86 13.44 8.57
C ILE A 34 -11.89 14.54 8.36
N GLY A 35 -13.04 14.44 9.03
CA GLY A 35 -14.11 15.42 8.93
C GLY A 35 -15.26 15.14 9.89
N ILE A 36 -16.22 16.06 9.92
CA ILE A 36 -17.44 15.97 10.72
C ILE A 36 -18.62 15.92 9.75
N VAL A 37 -19.58 15.03 10.01
CA VAL A 37 -20.87 15.01 9.30
C VAL A 37 -21.87 15.76 10.17
N SER A 38 -22.44 16.85 9.65
CA SER A 38 -23.41 17.69 10.36
C SER A 38 -24.67 17.96 9.53
N ASP A 39 -25.79 18.25 10.19
CA ASP A 39 -27.02 18.70 9.55
C ASP A 39 -27.01 20.21 9.23
N ALA A 40 -28.13 20.72 8.69
CA ALA A 40 -28.28 22.13 8.32
C ALA A 40 -28.33 23.08 9.52
N GLN A 41 -28.59 22.55 10.72
CA GLN A 41 -28.65 23.26 11.99
C GLN A 41 -27.30 23.21 12.73
N GLY A 42 -26.34 22.44 12.22
CA GLY A 42 -25.00 22.26 12.78
C GLY A 42 -24.88 21.12 13.80
N ALA A 43 -25.88 20.26 13.93
CA ALA A 43 -25.80 19.10 14.81
C ALA A 43 -24.97 17.98 14.16
N VAL A 44 -24.10 17.33 14.94
CA VAL A 44 -23.28 16.19 14.49
C VAL A 44 -24.16 14.96 14.27
N ILE A 45 -23.93 14.25 13.16
CA ILE A 45 -24.69 13.04 12.79
C ILE A 45 -23.85 11.79 13.11
N PRO A 46 -24.18 11.05 14.19
CA PRO A 46 -23.57 9.75 14.48
C PRO A 46 -24.13 8.64 13.58
N GLY A 47 -23.35 7.61 13.32
CA GLY A 47 -23.76 6.45 12.51
C GLY A 47 -23.97 6.74 11.02
N ALA A 48 -23.50 7.88 10.51
CA ALA A 48 -23.59 8.22 9.10
C ALA A 48 -22.60 7.37 8.28
N THR A 49 -23.09 6.66 7.26
CA THR A 49 -22.25 5.87 6.35
C THR A 49 -21.48 6.79 5.40
N VAL A 50 -20.15 6.68 5.43
CA VAL A 50 -19.22 7.41 4.55
C VAL A 50 -18.51 6.41 3.63
N THR A 51 -18.60 6.63 2.32
CA THR A 51 -17.93 5.82 1.30
C THR A 51 -16.83 6.63 0.60
N ALA A 52 -15.58 6.22 0.77
CA ALA A 52 -14.42 6.79 0.09
C ALA A 52 -14.07 5.96 -1.15
N VAL A 53 -13.84 6.63 -2.28
CA VAL A 53 -13.48 6.00 -3.56
C VAL A 53 -12.18 6.59 -4.09
N ASN A 54 -11.17 5.75 -4.28
CA ASN A 54 -9.98 6.13 -5.04
C ASN A 54 -10.31 6.06 -6.53
N LYS A 55 -10.39 7.22 -7.19
CA LYS A 55 -10.76 7.31 -8.61
C LYS A 55 -9.71 6.73 -9.56
N ASN A 56 -8.44 6.63 -9.13
CA ASN A 56 -7.36 6.11 -9.95
C ASN A 56 -7.32 4.57 -9.94
N SER A 57 -7.49 3.96 -8.76
CA SER A 57 -7.42 2.50 -8.60
C SER A 57 -8.79 1.80 -8.54
N GLY A 58 -9.89 2.56 -8.38
CA GLY A 58 -11.23 2.01 -8.15
C GLY A 58 -11.44 1.43 -6.75
N PHE A 59 -10.47 1.58 -5.84
CA PHE A 59 -10.55 1.05 -4.49
C PHE A 59 -11.62 1.79 -3.66
N VAL A 60 -12.43 1.04 -2.91
CA VAL A 60 -13.56 1.55 -2.13
C VAL A 60 -13.43 1.16 -0.66
N ARG A 61 -13.70 2.11 0.24
CA ARG A 61 -13.86 1.86 1.68
C ARG A 61 -15.14 2.51 2.18
N ALA A 62 -15.87 1.81 3.03
CA ALA A 62 -17.02 2.35 3.76
C ALA A 62 -16.76 2.28 5.26
N THR A 63 -17.21 3.30 5.99
CA THR A 63 -17.18 3.34 7.45
C THR A 63 -18.37 4.15 7.97
N ALA A 64 -18.70 4.01 9.25
CA ALA A 64 -19.72 4.82 9.91
C ALA A 64 -19.05 5.86 10.81
N THR A 65 -19.65 7.03 10.95
CA THR A 65 -19.24 7.99 11.99
C THR A 65 -19.54 7.43 13.38
N ASP A 66 -18.71 7.80 14.36
CA ASP A 66 -18.91 7.50 15.79
C ASP A 66 -20.21 8.14 16.33
#